data_AF-A0A9D8P941-F1
#
_entry.id   AF-A0A9D8P941-F1
#
_cell.length_a   1.000
_cell.length_b   1.000
_cell.length_c   1.000
_cell.angle_alpha   90.00
_cell.angle_beta   90.00
_cell.angle_gamma   90.00
#
_symmetry.space_group_name_H-M   'P 1'
#
loop_
_entity.id
_entity.type
_entity.pdbx_description
1 polymer ?
#
loop_
_entity_poly.entity_id
_entity_poly.type
_entity_poly.pdbx_seq_one_letter_code
_entity_poly.pdbx_strand_id
1 'polypeptide(L)'
;MLIITWAVRLWLAAHLSWGATVTAASAKPTPDAMRQTLVKTAAALLDEAQVSYVYGGKQVGDSAACNSCNDCLSARRPAPKARLRECPACNACSIDCSHFTALVYTTAGIPYPYLETARMLSLAADTLRRRYHLVDMGDDPARAQPGDLLVYDGHVVLLEKLYPQHVNLGVGVGAPGQRVDFGQGPIIRGDIVHATGGGPIRSPGEGIQRQRFVDLGRFRGVLRRILRHTEVSSSHADGMAAPLHHGKLRPVLKATSEDG
;
A
#
# COMPACT_ATOMS: atom_id res chain seq x y z
N MET A 1 80.73 -39.02 13.55
CA MET A 1 79.97 -40.00 14.37
C MET A 1 78.50 -39.85 14.03
N LEU A 2 77.93 -40.88 13.42
CA LEU A 2 76.50 -41.07 13.18
C LEU A 2 75.72 -41.12 14.50
N ILE A 3 74.46 -40.68 14.50
CA ILE A 3 73.27 -41.56 14.64
C ILE A 3 72.05 -40.80 14.11
N ILE A 4 71.43 -41.42 13.10
CA ILE A 4 70.14 -41.11 12.46
C ILE A 4 69.05 -41.94 13.15
N THR A 5 67.77 -41.60 12.94
CA THR A 5 66.50 -42.27 13.36
C THR A 5 65.98 -41.70 14.69
N TRP A 6 64.75 -41.20 14.87
CA TRP A 6 63.39 -41.52 14.40
C TRP A 6 62.63 -40.17 14.41
N ALA A 7 61.66 -39.79 13.57
CA ALA A 7 60.43 -40.48 13.23
C ALA A 7 59.78 -39.76 12.04
N VAL A 8 59.72 -40.47 10.90
CA VAL A 8 58.76 -40.24 9.82
C VAL A 8 57.58 -41.13 10.14
N ARG A 9 56.39 -40.54 10.35
CA ARG A 9 55.03 -41.11 10.20
C ARG A 9 54.08 -40.45 11.19
N LEU A 10 53.48 -39.34 10.78
CA LEU A 10 52.05 -39.02 10.99
C LEU A 10 51.81 -37.68 10.30
N TRP A 11 50.59 -37.47 9.81
CA TRP A 11 50.12 -36.30 9.04
C TRP A 11 50.24 -36.38 7.52
N LEU A 12 49.60 -37.41 6.97
CA LEU A 12 49.12 -37.46 5.59
C LEU A 12 47.64 -37.89 5.63
N ALA A 13 46.75 -36.94 5.96
CA ALA A 13 45.29 -37.00 5.72
C ALA A 13 44.60 -35.73 6.25
N ALA A 14 44.87 -34.56 5.66
CA ALA A 14 44.11 -33.34 5.95
C ALA A 14 43.85 -32.52 4.68
N HIS A 15 43.61 -33.22 3.56
CA HIS A 15 43.21 -32.60 2.31
C HIS A 15 41.92 -33.25 1.81
N LEU A 16 40.98 -32.37 1.46
CA LEU A 16 39.82 -32.60 0.60
C LEU A 16 38.52 -33.04 1.28
N SER A 17 37.99 -32.17 2.14
CA SER A 17 36.55 -31.93 2.17
C SER A 17 36.27 -30.43 2.19
N TRP A 18 36.82 -29.71 1.20
CA TRP A 18 36.17 -28.48 0.72
C TRP A 18 34.87 -28.90 0.05
N GLY A 19 33.84 -29.13 0.88
CA GLY A 19 32.47 -29.15 0.43
C GLY A 19 32.20 -27.82 -0.22
N ALA A 20 32.07 -27.81 -1.54
CA ALA A 20 31.54 -26.70 -2.29
C ALA A 20 30.17 -26.38 -1.68
N THR A 21 30.14 -25.40 -0.78
CA THR A 21 28.91 -24.81 -0.31
C THR A 21 28.38 -24.05 -1.51
N VAL A 22 27.55 -24.72 -2.29
CA VAL A 22 26.73 -24.07 -3.32
C VAL A 22 25.88 -23.08 -2.55
N THR A 23 26.31 -21.83 -2.50
CA THR A 23 25.48 -20.73 -2.05
C THR A 23 24.34 -20.67 -3.06
N ALA A 24 23.22 -21.29 -2.70
CA ALA A 24 21.98 -21.13 -3.43
C ALA A 24 21.71 -19.62 -3.46
N ALA A 25 21.97 -19.01 -4.62
CA ALA A 25 21.68 -17.61 -4.85
C ALA A 25 20.19 -17.44 -4.51
N SER A 26 19.89 -16.69 -3.46
CA SER A 26 18.52 -16.45 -3.02
C SER A 26 17.79 -15.81 -4.19
N ALA A 27 16.92 -16.56 -4.84
CA ALA A 27 16.16 -16.06 -5.98
C ALA A 27 15.36 -14.85 -5.52
N LYS A 28 15.47 -13.74 -6.26
CA LYS A 28 14.72 -12.52 -5.95
C LYS A 28 13.22 -12.87 -5.89
N PRO A 29 12.47 -12.43 -4.87
CA PRO A 29 11.04 -12.70 -4.80
C PRO A 29 10.32 -12.22 -6.06
N THR A 30 9.30 -12.94 -6.48
CA THR A 30 8.45 -12.52 -7.60
C THR A 30 7.63 -11.28 -7.22
N PRO A 31 7.22 -10.44 -8.18
CA PRO A 31 6.34 -9.30 -7.92
C PRO A 31 5.08 -9.66 -7.13
N ASP A 32 4.49 -10.82 -7.42
CA ASP A 32 3.31 -11.33 -6.70
C ASP A 32 3.62 -11.67 -5.24
N ALA A 33 4.76 -12.31 -4.98
CA ALA A 33 5.20 -12.59 -3.62
C ALA A 33 5.45 -11.27 -2.85
N MET A 34 6.01 -10.26 -3.51
CA MET A 34 6.23 -8.93 -2.92
C MET A 34 4.89 -8.22 -2.60
N ARG A 35 3.89 -8.30 -3.49
CA ARG A 35 2.54 -7.79 -3.23
C ARG A 35 1.90 -8.45 -2.03
N GLN A 36 1.95 -9.77 -1.96
CA GLN A 36 1.42 -10.53 -0.83
C GLN A 36 2.13 -10.15 0.48
N THR A 37 3.45 -9.93 0.42
CA THR A 37 4.24 -9.49 1.56
C THR A 37 3.78 -8.12 2.04
N LEU A 38 3.64 -7.13 1.14
CA LEU A 38 3.13 -5.80 1.50
C LEU A 38 1.75 -5.85 2.18
N VAL A 39 0.82 -6.56 1.57
CA VAL A 39 -0.56 -6.66 2.07
C VAL A 39 -0.58 -7.37 3.43
N LYS A 40 0.20 -8.44 3.60
CA LYS A 40 0.32 -9.16 4.87
C LYS A 40 0.96 -8.30 5.95
N THR A 41 2.03 -7.57 5.64
CA THR A 41 2.69 -6.65 6.57
C THR A 41 1.73 -5.56 7.01
N ALA A 42 1.00 -4.96 6.08
CA ALA A 42 0.03 -3.93 6.42
C ALA A 42 -1.11 -4.48 7.27
N ALA A 43 -1.60 -5.69 6.99
CA ALA A 43 -2.58 -6.37 7.82
C ALA A 43 -2.06 -6.60 9.25
N ALA A 44 -0.85 -7.16 9.39
CA ALA A 44 -0.23 -7.41 10.69
C ALA A 44 -0.03 -6.12 11.49
N LEU A 45 0.47 -5.06 10.85
CA LEU A 45 0.61 -3.75 11.48
C LEU A 45 -0.73 -3.21 11.97
N LEU A 46 -1.85 -3.42 11.27
CA LEU A 46 -3.17 -3.00 11.75
C LEU A 46 -3.71 -3.85 12.89
N ASP A 47 -3.46 -5.16 12.85
CA ASP A 47 -3.96 -6.11 13.84
C ASP A 47 -3.17 -6.01 15.17
N GLU A 48 -1.89 -5.61 15.09
CA GLU A 48 -1.00 -5.39 16.24
C GLU A 48 -1.02 -3.95 16.76
N ALA A 49 -1.29 -2.96 15.90
CA ALA A 49 -1.15 -1.56 16.29
C ALA A 49 -2.25 -1.10 17.25
N GLN A 50 -1.82 -0.82 18.48
CA GLN A 50 -2.48 0.13 19.38
C GLN A 50 -2.28 1.59 18.93
N VAL A 51 -1.77 1.83 17.73
CA VAL A 51 -1.42 3.17 17.23
C VAL A 51 -2.63 3.80 16.58
N SER A 52 -3.09 4.92 17.11
CA SER A 52 -4.18 5.69 16.51
C SER A 52 -3.78 6.39 15.22
N TYR A 53 -4.70 6.39 14.25
CA TYR A 53 -4.57 7.25 13.08
C TYR A 53 -4.83 8.71 13.45
N VAL A 54 -3.84 9.57 13.23
CA VAL A 54 -3.93 11.01 13.50
C VAL A 54 -3.29 11.78 12.35
N TYR A 55 -4.00 12.78 11.84
CA TYR A 55 -3.44 13.67 10.82
C TYR A 55 -2.18 14.38 11.36
N GLY A 56 -1.05 14.22 10.66
CA GLY A 56 0.26 14.72 11.08
C GLY A 56 1.00 13.84 12.10
N GLY A 57 0.43 12.68 12.48
CA GLY A 57 1.13 11.67 13.27
C GLY A 57 2.25 11.03 12.45
N LYS A 58 3.38 10.74 13.09
CA LYS A 58 4.62 10.34 12.39
C LYS A 58 5.37 9.16 12.99
N GLN A 59 4.89 8.58 14.09
CA GLN A 59 5.68 7.62 14.86
C GLN A 59 4.84 6.62 15.65
N VAL A 60 5.41 5.44 15.84
CA VAL A 60 4.92 4.39 16.72
C VAL A 60 5.74 4.45 18.01
N GLY A 61 5.09 4.84 19.11
CA GLY A 61 5.71 4.88 20.43
C GLY A 61 5.62 3.55 21.17
N ASP A 62 5.99 3.55 22.45
CA ASP A 62 5.73 2.40 23.33
C ASP A 62 4.24 2.27 23.68
N SER A 63 3.87 1.13 24.25
CA SER A 63 2.48 0.83 24.61
C SER A 63 1.87 1.86 25.56
N ALA A 64 2.65 2.44 26.48
CA ALA A 64 2.15 3.46 27.41
C ALA A 64 1.78 4.76 26.69
N ALA A 65 2.63 5.21 25.76
CA ALA A 65 2.38 6.37 24.93
C ALA A 65 1.16 6.16 24.00
N CYS A 66 1.04 4.98 23.40
CA CYS A 66 -0.08 4.65 22.52
C CYS A 66 -1.40 4.59 23.28
N ASN A 67 -1.44 3.95 24.45
CA ASN A 67 -2.63 3.91 25.31
C ASN A 67 -3.04 5.32 25.76
N SER A 68 -2.09 6.16 26.16
CA SER A 68 -2.39 7.54 26.54
C SER A 68 -3.01 8.36 25.39
N CYS A 69 -2.53 8.18 24.16
CA CYS A 69 -3.16 8.79 22.98
C CYS A 69 -4.58 8.26 22.76
N ASN A 70 -4.76 6.94 22.78
CA ASN A 70 -6.05 6.29 22.53
C ASN A 70 -7.10 6.70 23.57
N ASP A 71 -6.73 6.73 24.85
CA ASP A 71 -7.61 7.14 25.95
C ASP A 71 -8.07 8.58 25.77
N CYS A 72 -7.16 9.49 25.41
CA CYS A 72 -7.50 10.87 25.15
C CYS A 72 -8.46 11.01 23.96
N LEU A 73 -8.16 10.33 22.84
CA LEU A 73 -8.99 10.37 21.63
C LEU A 73 -10.40 9.80 21.89
N SER A 74 -10.47 8.72 22.68
CA SER A 74 -11.74 8.07 23.05
C SER A 74 -12.60 8.98 23.93
N ALA A 75 -11.97 9.66 24.89
CA ALA A 75 -12.64 10.55 25.83
C ALA A 75 -13.09 11.87 25.18
N ARG A 76 -12.19 12.53 24.42
CA ARG A 76 -12.43 13.88 23.88
C ARG A 76 -13.12 13.88 22.51
N ARG A 77 -12.93 12.82 21.72
CA ARG A 77 -13.44 12.67 20.35
C ARG A 77 -13.22 13.91 19.45
N PRO A 78 -12.01 14.48 19.42
CA PRO A 78 -11.75 15.72 18.69
C PRO A 78 -11.87 15.50 17.17
N ALA A 79 -12.14 16.59 16.44
CA ALA A 79 -12.15 16.57 14.98
C ALA A 79 -10.79 16.13 14.39
N PRO A 80 -10.73 15.49 13.21
CA PRO A 80 -9.50 14.86 12.70
C PRO A 80 -8.24 15.74 12.69
N LYS A 81 -8.37 17.01 12.27
CA LYS A 81 -7.25 17.97 12.21
C LYS A 81 -6.90 18.60 13.57
N ALA A 82 -7.74 18.42 14.58
CA ALA A 82 -7.55 18.97 15.92
C ALA A 82 -6.93 17.97 16.91
N ARG A 83 -6.89 16.68 16.55
CA ARG A 83 -6.41 15.56 17.38
C ARG A 83 -5.06 15.82 18.06
N LEU A 84 -4.03 16.28 17.35
CA LEU A 84 -2.70 16.53 17.96
C LEU A 84 -2.71 17.70 18.96
N ARG A 85 -3.52 18.72 18.70
CA ARG A 85 -3.65 19.89 19.59
C ARG A 85 -4.44 19.53 20.84
N GLU A 86 -5.53 18.79 20.68
CA GLU A 86 -6.47 18.47 21.77
C GLU A 86 -6.08 17.22 22.56
N CYS A 87 -5.25 16.35 21.97
CA CYS A 87 -4.62 15.18 22.60
C CYS A 87 -3.10 15.17 22.35
N PRO A 88 -2.33 15.99 23.09
CA PRO A 88 -0.88 16.10 22.90
C PRO A 88 -0.10 14.79 23.10
N ALA A 89 -0.65 13.84 23.87
CA ALA A 89 -0.09 12.50 24.02
C ALA A 89 0.09 11.78 22.68
N CYS A 90 -0.75 12.10 21.69
CA CYS A 90 -0.63 11.54 20.34
C CYS A 90 0.62 12.00 19.58
N ASN A 91 1.34 13.04 20.04
CA ASN A 91 2.66 13.35 19.46
C ASN A 91 3.68 12.23 19.71
N ALA A 92 3.51 11.44 20.77
CA ALA A 92 4.42 10.35 21.12
C ALA A 92 4.08 9.03 20.43
N CYS A 93 2.80 8.76 20.19
CA CYS A 93 2.35 7.57 19.46
C CYS A 93 1.09 7.87 18.63
N SER A 94 1.29 8.21 17.36
CA SER A 94 0.24 8.26 16.35
C SER A 94 0.86 8.35 14.96
N ILE A 95 0.09 7.96 13.94
CA ILE A 95 0.58 7.91 12.57
C ILE A 95 -0.48 8.35 11.57
N ASP A 96 -0.08 9.00 10.49
CA ASP A 96 -0.94 9.35 9.36
C ASP A 96 -0.83 8.34 8.20
N CYS A 97 -1.58 8.57 7.12
CA CYS A 97 -1.61 7.65 5.97
C CYS A 97 -0.24 7.48 5.29
N SER A 98 0.50 8.56 5.06
CA SER A 98 1.81 8.50 4.38
C SER A 98 2.88 7.85 5.25
N HIS A 99 2.89 8.14 6.55
CA HIS A 99 3.81 7.47 7.47
C HIS A 99 3.46 5.99 7.65
N PHE A 100 2.17 5.63 7.67
CA PHE A 100 1.76 4.23 7.69
C PHE A 100 2.22 3.52 6.42
N THR A 101 2.06 4.12 5.24
CA THR A 101 2.60 3.56 3.99
C THR A 101 4.11 3.34 4.09
N ALA A 102 4.87 4.34 4.55
CA ALA A 102 6.32 4.19 4.70
C ALA A 102 6.68 3.07 5.69
N LEU A 103 5.96 2.94 6.81
CA LEU A 103 6.15 1.87 7.78
C LEU A 103 5.87 0.49 7.15
N VAL A 104 4.77 0.32 6.42
CA VAL A 104 4.46 -0.93 5.72
C VAL A 104 5.60 -1.36 4.80
N TYR A 105 6.07 -0.46 3.93
CA TYR A 105 7.12 -0.78 2.97
C TYR A 105 8.45 -1.11 3.64
N THR A 106 8.85 -0.31 4.63
CA THR A 106 10.10 -0.52 5.37
C THR A 106 10.07 -1.83 6.18
N THR A 107 8.95 -2.14 6.86
CA THR A 107 8.76 -3.42 7.56
C THR A 107 8.72 -4.61 6.60
N ALA A 108 8.20 -4.43 5.38
CA ALA A 108 8.23 -5.44 4.32
C ALA A 108 9.62 -5.62 3.67
N GLY A 109 10.64 -4.86 4.08
CA GLY A 109 11.98 -4.91 3.48
C GLY A 109 12.06 -4.29 2.09
N ILE A 110 11.09 -3.46 1.71
CA ILE A 110 11.05 -2.78 0.41
C ILE A 110 11.58 -1.35 0.57
N PRO A 111 12.63 -0.95 -0.17
CA PRO A 111 13.13 0.42 -0.12
C PRO A 111 12.04 1.42 -0.49
N TYR A 112 11.67 2.30 0.44
CA TYR A 112 10.64 3.31 0.21
C TYR A 112 11.07 4.63 0.85
N PRO A 113 11.62 5.57 0.06
CA PRO A 113 11.89 6.91 0.55
C PRO A 113 10.57 7.57 0.96
N TYR A 114 10.53 8.14 2.17
CA TYR A 114 9.33 8.79 2.67
C TYR A 114 8.81 9.85 1.69
N LEU A 115 7.50 9.80 1.42
CA LEU A 115 6.82 10.67 0.49
C LEU A 115 5.46 11.08 1.05
N GLU A 116 5.25 12.37 1.25
CA GLU A 116 3.97 12.93 1.67
C GLU A 116 2.91 12.78 0.58
N THR A 117 1.66 12.59 0.97
CA THR A 117 0.53 12.44 0.04
C THR A 117 0.39 13.62 -0.93
N ALA A 118 0.59 14.86 -0.48
CA ALA A 118 0.54 16.03 -1.36
C ALA A 118 1.59 15.96 -2.48
N ARG A 119 2.78 15.43 -2.16
CA ARG A 119 3.86 15.23 -3.13
C ARG A 119 3.57 14.07 -4.08
N MET A 120 2.91 13.00 -3.62
CA MET A 120 2.45 11.90 -4.49
C MET A 120 1.57 12.42 -5.64
N LEU A 121 0.76 13.45 -5.40
CA LEU A 121 -0.09 14.08 -6.41
C LEU A 121 0.66 15.09 -7.28
N SER A 122 1.55 15.90 -6.70
CA SER A 122 2.19 17.01 -7.43
C SER A 122 3.39 16.61 -8.28
N LEU A 123 4.07 15.52 -7.94
CA LEU A 123 5.31 15.13 -8.63
C LEU A 123 5.03 14.54 -10.02
N ALA A 124 5.93 14.83 -10.96
CA ALA A 124 5.91 14.21 -12.28
C ALA A 124 6.16 12.69 -12.18
N ALA A 125 5.56 11.91 -13.07
CA ALA A 125 5.69 10.45 -13.10
C ALA A 125 7.16 9.98 -13.16
N ASP A 126 8.01 10.69 -13.91
CA ASP A 126 9.43 10.35 -14.02
C ASP A 126 10.21 10.64 -12.71
N THR A 127 9.79 11.64 -11.92
CA THR A 127 10.34 11.88 -10.59
C THR A 127 9.91 10.80 -9.60
N LEU A 128 8.63 10.43 -9.61
CA LEU A 128 8.10 9.33 -8.81
C LEU A 128 8.87 8.04 -9.07
N ARG A 129 9.09 7.70 -10.34
CA ARG A 129 9.79 6.49 -10.74
C ARG A 129 11.25 6.48 -10.30
N ARG A 130 12.01 7.54 -10.62
CA ARG A 130 13.47 7.55 -10.39
C ARG A 130 13.87 7.75 -8.94
N ARG A 131 13.10 8.52 -8.17
CA ARG A 131 13.47 8.87 -6.78
C ARG A 131 12.73 8.05 -5.74
N TYR A 132 11.51 7.63 -6.04
CA TYR A 132 10.62 6.96 -5.09
C TYR A 132 10.26 5.55 -5.51
N HIS A 133 10.76 5.08 -6.66
CA HIS A 133 10.44 3.75 -7.19
C HIS A 133 8.93 3.53 -7.36
N LEU A 134 8.19 4.59 -7.68
CA LEU A 134 6.74 4.56 -7.90
C LEU A 134 6.40 4.81 -9.37
N VAL A 135 5.63 3.91 -9.97
CA VAL A 135 5.07 4.01 -11.32
C VAL A 135 3.67 4.59 -11.22
N ASP A 136 3.38 5.60 -12.04
CA ASP A 136 2.05 6.18 -12.17
C ASP A 136 1.17 5.32 -13.08
N MET A 137 0.15 4.70 -12.51
CA MET A 137 -0.81 3.84 -13.19
C MET A 137 -2.09 4.61 -13.60
N GLY A 138 -2.08 5.95 -13.58
CA GLY A 138 -3.24 6.78 -13.90
C GLY A 138 -4.25 6.83 -12.75
N ASP A 139 -5.51 7.10 -13.06
CA ASP A 139 -6.61 7.32 -12.10
C ASP A 139 -7.81 6.39 -12.29
N ASP A 140 -7.76 5.49 -13.27
CA ASP A 140 -8.82 4.50 -13.53
C ASP A 140 -8.76 3.35 -12.50
N PRO A 141 -9.78 3.18 -11.63
CA PRO A 141 -9.83 2.11 -10.65
C PRO A 141 -9.66 0.70 -11.25
N ALA A 142 -10.02 0.49 -12.52
CA ALA A 142 -9.86 -0.80 -13.19
C ALA A 142 -8.39 -1.22 -13.37
N ARG A 143 -7.45 -0.27 -13.26
CA ARG A 143 -6.00 -0.53 -13.35
C ARG A 143 -5.37 -0.89 -12.00
N ALA A 144 -6.10 -0.67 -10.91
CA ALA A 144 -5.61 -0.94 -9.57
C ALA A 144 -5.37 -2.44 -9.36
N GLN A 145 -4.41 -2.76 -8.51
CA GLN A 145 -4.08 -4.12 -8.08
C GLN A 145 -3.72 -4.14 -6.60
N PRO A 146 -3.87 -5.28 -5.91
CA PRO A 146 -3.35 -5.45 -4.56
C PRO A 146 -1.90 -4.96 -4.43
N GLY A 147 -1.61 -4.21 -3.36
CA GLY A 147 -0.32 -3.57 -3.13
C GLY A 147 -0.17 -2.17 -3.75
N ASP A 148 -1.10 -1.73 -4.59
CA ASP A 148 -1.09 -0.35 -5.10
C ASP A 148 -1.46 0.67 -4.02
N LEU A 149 -0.89 1.86 -4.17
CA LEU A 149 -1.24 3.04 -3.41
C LEU A 149 -2.31 3.83 -4.18
N LEU A 150 -3.48 3.97 -3.58
CA LEU A 150 -4.57 4.78 -4.11
C LEU A 150 -4.50 6.15 -3.46
N VAL A 151 -4.27 7.18 -4.27
CA VAL A 151 -4.03 8.54 -3.81
C VAL A 151 -5.25 9.41 -4.10
N TYR A 152 -5.78 9.99 -3.03
CA TYR A 152 -6.90 10.93 -3.01
C TYR A 152 -6.40 12.29 -2.49
N ASP A 153 -7.24 13.31 -2.59
CA ASP A 153 -6.89 14.64 -2.08
C ASP A 153 -6.67 14.60 -0.55
N GLY A 154 -5.39 14.71 -0.15
CA GLY A 154 -4.96 14.68 1.25
C GLY A 154 -5.03 13.30 1.92
N HIS A 155 -5.18 12.21 1.17
CA HIS A 155 -5.18 10.86 1.72
C HIS A 155 -4.55 9.82 0.78
N VAL A 156 -3.86 8.83 1.33
CA VAL A 156 -3.35 7.67 0.58
C VAL A 156 -3.74 6.39 1.30
N VAL A 157 -4.12 5.37 0.55
CA VAL A 157 -4.43 4.04 1.10
C VAL A 157 -3.73 2.95 0.32
N LEU A 158 -3.38 1.86 1.01
CA LEU A 158 -2.89 0.64 0.37
C LEU A 158 -4.07 -0.26 0.02
N LEU A 159 -4.13 -0.73 -1.22
CA LEU A 159 -5.15 -1.67 -1.68
C LEU A 159 -4.78 -3.11 -1.26
N GLU A 160 -5.63 -3.77 -0.46
CA GLU A 160 -5.45 -5.17 -0.05
C GLU A 160 -6.05 -6.13 -1.07
N LYS A 161 -7.31 -5.94 -1.43
CA LYS A 161 -8.06 -6.90 -2.23
C LYS A 161 -9.10 -6.20 -3.08
N LEU A 162 -9.17 -6.65 -4.33
CA LEU A 162 -10.25 -6.33 -5.24
C LEU A 162 -11.34 -7.39 -5.13
N TYR A 163 -12.60 -6.97 -5.00
CA TYR A 163 -13.72 -7.89 -5.13
C TYR A 163 -14.32 -7.77 -6.53
N PRO A 164 -14.49 -8.89 -7.27
CA PRO A 164 -15.08 -8.83 -8.59
C PRO A 164 -16.45 -8.19 -8.50
N GLN A 165 -16.75 -7.32 -9.46
CA GLN A 165 -17.98 -6.54 -9.44
C GLN A 165 -19.26 -7.39 -9.60
N HIS A 166 -19.27 -8.72 -9.65
CA HIS A 166 -20.53 -9.49 -9.71
C HIS A 166 -20.41 -10.84 -8.97
N VAL A 167 -21.25 -11.08 -7.96
CA VAL A 167 -21.51 -12.43 -7.40
C VAL A 167 -23.01 -12.59 -7.21
N ASN A 168 -23.60 -13.59 -7.88
CA ASN A 168 -25.00 -13.99 -7.67
C ASN A 168 -25.10 -14.75 -6.33
N LEU A 169 -25.75 -14.16 -5.32
CA LEU A 169 -26.06 -14.82 -4.06
C LEU A 169 -27.36 -15.63 -4.22
N GLY A 170 -27.23 -16.93 -4.43
CA GLY A 170 -28.37 -17.85 -4.43
C GLY A 170 -28.84 -18.16 -3.01
N VAL A 171 -30.11 -17.89 -2.72
CA VAL A 171 -30.87 -18.66 -1.73
C VAL A 171 -32.25 -18.92 -2.31
N GLY A 172 -32.57 -20.18 -2.55
CA GLY A 172 -33.91 -20.62 -2.91
C GLY A 172 -34.24 -21.88 -2.14
N VAL A 173 -35.09 -21.78 -1.11
CA VAL A 173 -35.95 -22.89 -0.71
C VAL A 173 -37.31 -22.59 -1.33
N GLY A 174 -37.47 -22.99 -2.59
CA GLY A 174 -38.74 -22.95 -3.29
C GLY A 174 -39.44 -24.30 -3.18
N ALA A 175 -40.75 -24.29 -2.90
CA ALA A 175 -41.60 -25.47 -2.94
C ALA A 175 -41.50 -26.20 -4.30
N PRO A 176 -41.71 -27.53 -4.34
CA PRO A 176 -41.48 -28.32 -5.55
C PRO A 176 -42.34 -27.82 -6.71
N GLY A 177 -41.68 -27.36 -7.78
CA GLY A 177 -42.31 -26.94 -9.03
C GLY A 177 -42.21 -25.45 -9.37
N GLN A 178 -41.71 -24.60 -8.47
CA GLN A 178 -41.52 -23.17 -8.76
C GLN A 178 -40.13 -22.90 -9.37
N ARG A 179 -40.07 -22.48 -10.65
CA ARG A 179 -38.88 -21.83 -11.19
C ARG A 179 -38.71 -20.51 -10.45
N VAL A 180 -37.75 -20.47 -9.54
CA VAL A 180 -37.34 -19.23 -8.88
C VAL A 180 -36.41 -18.52 -9.85
N ASP A 181 -36.85 -17.40 -10.43
CA ASP A 181 -35.92 -16.44 -10.99
C ASP A 181 -35.02 -15.99 -9.84
N PHE A 182 -33.71 -16.21 -9.95
CA PHE A 182 -32.73 -15.68 -9.02
C PHE A 182 -32.67 -14.16 -9.21
N GLY A 183 -33.64 -13.46 -8.63
CA GLY A 183 -33.61 -12.01 -8.47
C GLY A 183 -32.29 -11.62 -7.82
N GLN A 184 -31.64 -10.62 -8.37
CA GLN A 184 -30.39 -10.04 -7.91
C GLN A 184 -30.51 -9.63 -6.43
N GLY A 185 -30.07 -10.49 -5.51
CA GLY A 185 -29.87 -10.12 -4.12
C GLY A 185 -28.85 -8.96 -4.01
N PRO A 186 -28.89 -8.15 -2.95
CA PRO A 186 -28.00 -7.00 -2.82
C PRO A 186 -26.55 -7.46 -2.82
N ILE A 187 -25.81 -7.07 -3.85
CA ILE A 187 -24.40 -7.40 -4.00
C ILE A 187 -23.64 -6.52 -3.00
N ILE A 188 -23.10 -7.12 -1.93
CA ILE A 188 -22.15 -6.39 -1.06
C ILE A 188 -20.80 -6.38 -1.77
N ARG A 189 -20.68 -5.46 -2.73
CA ARG A 189 -19.46 -5.16 -3.46
C ARG A 189 -18.57 -4.29 -2.58
N GLY A 190 -17.29 -4.60 -2.54
CA GLY A 190 -16.32 -3.53 -2.45
C GLY A 190 -14.98 -3.97 -1.91
N ASP A 191 -14.00 -3.18 -2.32
CA ASP A 191 -12.59 -3.45 -2.15
C ASP A 191 -12.18 -3.25 -0.70
N ILE A 192 -10.99 -3.77 -0.37
CA ILE A 192 -10.43 -3.62 0.96
C ILE A 192 -9.20 -2.74 0.89
N VAL A 193 -9.18 -1.69 1.70
CA VAL A 193 -8.07 -0.73 1.77
C VAL A 193 -7.60 -0.52 3.20
N HIS A 194 -6.32 -0.20 3.37
CA HIS A 194 -5.65 0.05 4.66
C HIS A 194 -5.39 1.54 4.87
N ALA A 195 -4.84 1.90 6.04
CA ALA A 195 -4.44 3.25 6.40
C ALA A 195 -5.60 4.25 6.57
N THR A 196 -6.78 3.78 6.96
CA THR A 196 -7.95 4.66 7.12
C THR A 196 -8.03 5.22 8.54
N GLY A 197 -8.38 6.50 8.68
CA GLY A 197 -8.58 7.16 9.98
C GLY A 197 -9.87 6.79 10.72
N GLY A 198 -10.44 5.65 10.35
CA GLY A 198 -11.80 5.24 10.64
C GLY A 198 -12.85 5.97 9.81
N GLY A 199 -13.86 5.21 9.38
CA GLY A 199 -15.19 5.74 9.09
C GLY A 199 -16.01 5.84 10.39
N PRO A 200 -17.32 6.12 10.33
CA PRO A 200 -18.20 6.10 11.50
C PRO A 200 -18.34 4.71 12.18
N ILE A 201 -17.69 3.68 11.63
CA ILE A 201 -17.74 2.29 12.09
C ILE A 201 -17.01 2.09 13.42
N ARG A 202 -16.01 2.94 13.74
CA ARG A 202 -15.19 2.85 14.95
C ARG A 202 -14.83 4.24 15.46
N SER A 203 -14.71 4.41 16.77
CA SER A 203 -14.48 5.70 17.42
C SER A 203 -13.03 6.19 17.24
N PRO A 204 -12.76 7.51 17.32
CA PRO A 204 -11.39 8.01 17.49
C PRO A 204 -10.72 7.31 18.69
N GLY A 205 -9.50 6.78 18.50
CA GLY A 205 -8.81 5.98 19.52
C GLY A 205 -8.73 4.49 19.21
N GLU A 206 -9.51 3.98 18.26
CA GLU A 206 -9.54 2.56 17.88
C GLU A 206 -8.50 2.20 16.79
N GLY A 207 -7.33 2.84 16.82
CA GLY A 207 -6.22 2.52 15.94
C GLY A 207 -6.38 3.01 14.49
N ILE A 208 -5.38 2.68 13.66
CA ILE A 208 -5.50 2.72 12.20
C ILE A 208 -6.40 1.57 11.77
N GLN A 209 -7.20 1.78 10.72
CA GLN A 209 -8.23 0.82 10.35
C GLN A 209 -8.13 0.36 8.90
N ARG A 210 -8.66 -0.85 8.71
CA ARG A 210 -9.00 -1.43 7.43
C ARG A 210 -10.46 -1.11 7.12
N GLN A 211 -10.73 -0.56 5.94
CA GLN A 211 -12.09 -0.41 5.46
C GLN A 211 -12.40 -1.50 4.43
N ARG A 212 -13.57 -2.13 4.58
CA ARG A 212 -14.07 -3.17 3.69
C ARG A 212 -15.25 -2.62 2.89
N PHE A 213 -15.54 -3.24 1.76
CA PHE A 213 -16.67 -2.87 0.91
C PHE A 213 -16.54 -1.43 0.36
N VAL A 214 -15.32 -1.07 -0.05
CA VAL A 214 -15.01 0.24 -0.59
C VAL A 214 -15.30 0.30 -2.08
N ASP A 215 -16.02 1.34 -2.51
CA ASP A 215 -16.06 1.76 -3.92
C ASP A 215 -14.92 2.76 -4.17
N LEU A 216 -13.86 2.32 -4.85
CA LEU A 216 -12.67 3.15 -5.09
C LEU A 216 -12.98 4.45 -5.84
N GLY A 217 -14.01 4.47 -6.69
CA GLY A 217 -14.39 5.66 -7.45
C GLY A 217 -15.06 6.74 -6.60
N ARG A 218 -15.52 6.39 -5.38
CA ARG A 218 -16.25 7.29 -4.47
C ARG A 218 -15.60 7.40 -3.10
N PHE A 219 -14.61 6.56 -2.81
CA PHE A 219 -13.95 6.50 -1.52
C PHE A 219 -13.19 7.80 -1.24
N ARG A 220 -13.64 8.56 -0.23
CA ARG A 220 -12.98 9.82 0.19
C ARG A 220 -12.85 10.87 -0.94
N GLY A 221 -13.69 10.79 -1.97
CA GLY A 221 -13.70 11.71 -3.11
C GLY A 221 -13.26 11.04 -4.40
N VAL A 222 -12.75 11.85 -5.33
CA VAL A 222 -12.28 11.40 -6.65
C VAL A 222 -10.89 10.76 -6.49
N LEU A 223 -10.72 9.53 -6.98
CA LEU A 223 -9.41 8.90 -7.10
C LEU A 223 -8.55 9.74 -8.04
N ARG A 224 -7.40 10.22 -7.56
CA ARG A 224 -6.53 11.14 -8.32
C ARG A 224 -5.37 10.41 -8.96
N ARG A 225 -4.91 9.32 -8.35
CA ARG A 225 -3.73 8.57 -8.80
C ARG A 225 -3.67 7.17 -8.22
N ILE A 226 -3.15 6.25 -9.01
CA ILE A 226 -2.76 4.91 -8.60
C ILE A 226 -1.25 4.83 -8.75
N LEU A 227 -0.54 4.58 -7.65
CA LEU A 227 0.91 4.45 -7.65
C LEU A 227 1.30 3.02 -7.32
N ARG A 228 2.16 2.43 -8.15
CA ARG A 228 2.67 1.07 -7.96
C ARG A 228 4.17 1.09 -7.73
N HIS A 229 4.64 0.39 -6.71
CA HIS A 229 6.08 0.28 -6.50
C HIS A 229 6.75 -0.61 -7.55
N THR A 230 7.95 -0.26 -8.02
CA THR A 230 8.61 -0.99 -9.12
C THR A 230 8.90 -2.45 -8.79
N GLU A 231 9.16 -2.77 -7.52
CA GLU A 231 9.38 -4.14 -7.03
C GLU A 231 8.11 -5.01 -7.05
N VAL A 232 6.93 -4.39 -7.13
CA VAL A 232 5.64 -5.10 -7.22
C VAL A 232 5.00 -5.02 -8.60
N SER A 233 5.65 -4.33 -9.55
CA SER A 233 5.22 -4.28 -10.95
C SER A 233 5.70 -5.53 -11.68
N SER A 234 4.80 -6.23 -12.36
CA SER A 234 5.09 -7.50 -13.03
C SER A 234 5.90 -7.36 -14.32
N SER A 235 6.12 -6.15 -14.86
CA SER A 235 6.93 -6.02 -16.08
C SER A 235 7.48 -4.60 -16.33
N HIS A 236 8.61 -4.53 -17.04
CA HIS A 236 9.13 -3.33 -17.69
C HIS A 236 8.14 -2.64 -18.66
N ALA A 237 7.00 -3.28 -18.99
CA ALA A 237 6.01 -2.76 -19.94
C ALA A 237 5.00 -1.77 -19.31
N ASP A 238 4.85 -1.77 -17.98
CA ASP A 238 3.90 -0.88 -17.29
C ASP A 238 4.30 0.60 -17.33
N GLY A 239 5.55 0.90 -17.71
CA GLY A 239 6.11 2.26 -17.81
C GLY A 239 6.05 2.90 -19.21
N MET A 240 5.47 2.23 -20.22
CA MET A 240 5.42 2.73 -21.61
C MET A 240 4.09 3.34 -22.05
N ALA A 241 3.10 3.45 -21.16
CA ALA A 241 1.91 4.25 -21.45
C ALA A 241 2.24 5.75 -21.39
N ALA A 242 2.81 6.26 -22.48
CA ALA A 242 2.95 7.69 -22.73
C ALA A 242 1.58 8.40 -22.64
N PRO A 243 1.54 9.67 -22.21
CA PRO A 243 0.28 10.41 -22.16
C PRO A 243 -0.27 10.56 -23.59
N LEU A 244 -1.49 10.08 -23.81
CA LEU A 244 -2.30 10.53 -24.94
C LEU A 244 -2.57 12.02 -24.74
N HIS A 245 -1.72 12.85 -25.34
CA HIS A 245 -2.02 14.26 -25.55
C HIS A 245 -3.31 14.33 -26.36
N HIS A 246 -4.42 14.66 -25.70
CA HIS A 246 -5.61 15.15 -26.38
C HIS A 246 -5.30 16.52 -26.99
N GLY A 247 -4.74 16.49 -28.19
CA GLY A 247 -4.70 17.63 -29.08
C GLY A 247 -6.13 18.03 -29.46
N LYS A 248 -6.56 19.19 -28.98
CA LYS A 248 -7.50 20.05 -29.71
C LYS A 248 -6.79 21.38 -30.00
N LEU A 249 -5.93 21.36 -31.01
CA LEU A 249 -5.58 22.58 -31.74
C LEU A 249 -6.88 23.09 -32.38
N ARG A 250 -7.42 24.19 -31.86
CA ARG A 250 -8.45 24.96 -32.56
C ARG A 250 -7.79 25.61 -33.78
N PRO A 251 -8.36 25.49 -34.99
CA PRO A 251 -7.94 26.32 -36.09
C PRO A 251 -8.35 27.77 -35.80
N VAL A 252 -7.35 28.65 -35.71
CA VAL A 252 -7.55 30.11 -35.77
C VAL A 252 -7.89 30.44 -37.21
N LEU A 253 -9.17 30.70 -37.48
CA LEU A 253 -9.61 31.31 -38.73
C LEU A 253 -9.05 32.74 -38.78
N LYS A 254 -8.19 33.00 -39.77
CA LYS A 254 -7.83 34.36 -40.20
C LYS A 254 -9.09 35.03 -40.73
N ALA A 255 -9.49 36.14 -40.11
CA ALA A 255 -10.39 37.10 -40.74
C ALA A 255 -9.53 38.08 -41.56
N THR A 256 -9.69 38.01 -42.88
CA THR A 256 -9.36 39.10 -43.80
C THR A 256 -10.65 39.84 -44.10
N SER A 257 -10.73 41.12 -43.75
CA SER A 257 -11.56 42.09 -44.46
C SER A 257 -10.85 43.44 -44.42
N GLU A 258 -10.15 43.72 -45.50
CA GLU A 258 -10.00 45.09 -46.00
C GLU A 258 -11.33 45.44 -46.67
N ASP A 259 -11.94 46.54 -46.25
CA ASP A 259 -12.80 47.42 -47.06
C ASP A 259 -13.12 48.65 -46.18
N GLY A 260 -12.50 49.78 -46.53
CA GLY A 260 -12.59 51.07 -45.85
C GLY A 260 -11.35 51.91 -46.05
#